data_AF-A0A261G758-F1
#
_entry.id   AF-A0A261G758-F1
#
_cell.length_a   1.000
_cell.length_b   1.000
_cell.length_c   1.000
_cell.angle_alpha   90.00
_cell.angle_beta   90.00
_cell.angle_gamma   90.00
#
_symmetry.space_group_name_H-M   'P 1'
#
loop_
_entity.id
_entity.type
_entity.pdbx_description
1 polymer ?
#
loop_
_entity_poly.entity_id
_entity_poly.type
_entity_poly.pdbx_seq_one_letter_code
_entity_poly.pdbx_strand_id
1 'polypeptide(L)'
;MKLAPIFSQKARRPSPKPVQVDLRRIFIIGTIVWFAALIFFAILEICGVDVKPAIGVSASGVAIGIMLLIWEFFNRWNYRRLAE
;
A
#
# COMPACT_ATOMS: atom_id res chain seq x y z
N MET A 1 -25.71 -35.00 -15.21
CA MET A 1 -25.87 -33.92 -14.21
C MET A 1 -24.77 -32.90 -14.44
N LYS A 2 -25.11 -31.62 -14.70
CA LYS A 2 -24.13 -30.55 -14.96
C LYS A 2 -23.55 -30.14 -13.60
N LEU A 3 -22.33 -30.60 -13.28
CA LEU A 3 -21.63 -30.21 -12.05
C LEU A 3 -21.55 -28.68 -11.97
N ALA A 4 -21.81 -28.13 -10.78
CA ALA A 4 -21.81 -26.69 -10.58
C ALA A 4 -20.47 -26.08 -11.06
N PRO A 5 -20.49 -24.87 -11.66
CA PRO A 5 -19.30 -24.22 -12.22
C PRO A 5 -18.16 -23.95 -11.22
N ILE A 6 -18.36 -24.25 -9.94
CA ILE A 6 -17.33 -24.24 -8.89
C ILE A 6 -16.30 -25.36 -9.13
N PHE A 7 -16.71 -26.53 -9.65
CA PHE A 7 -15.84 -27.71 -9.79
C PHE A 7 -15.15 -27.82 -11.16
N SER A 8 -15.57 -27.03 -12.16
CA SER A 8 -14.96 -27.06 -13.50
C SER A 8 -14.26 -25.74 -13.81
N GLN A 9 -12.93 -25.72 -13.73
CA GLN A 9 -12.08 -24.56 -14.01
C GLN A 9 -12.33 -23.96 -15.42
N LYS A 10 -12.72 -24.80 -16.39
CA LYS A 10 -13.10 -24.40 -17.76
C LYS A 10 -14.41 -23.59 -17.86
N ALA A 11 -15.27 -23.63 -16.84
CA ALA A 11 -16.50 -22.83 -16.80
C ALA A 11 -16.32 -21.49 -16.06
N ARG A 12 -15.12 -21.22 -15.54
CA ARG A 12 -14.82 -19.95 -14.87
C ARG A 12 -14.74 -18.85 -15.93
N ARG A 13 -15.52 -17.78 -15.75
CA ARG A 13 -15.36 -16.56 -16.55
C ARG A 13 -13.91 -16.07 -16.44
N PRO A 14 -13.30 -15.56 -17.51
CA PRO A 14 -11.95 -15.00 -17.43
C PRO A 14 -11.92 -13.94 -16.33
N SER A 15 -10.88 -13.96 -15.50
CA SER A 15 -10.70 -12.93 -14.46
C SER A 15 -10.70 -11.56 -15.12
N PRO A 16 -11.42 -10.57 -14.56
CA PRO A 16 -11.38 -9.21 -15.09
C PRO A 16 -9.93 -8.73 -15.10
N LYS A 17 -9.58 -7.96 -16.13
CA LYS A 17 -8.24 -7.36 -16.22
C LYS A 17 -8.00 -6.51 -14.95
N PRO A 18 -6.81 -6.59 -14.34
CA PRO A 18 -6.47 -5.75 -13.18
C PRO A 18 -6.67 -4.28 -13.53
N VAL A 19 -7.38 -3.54 -12.68
CA VAL A 19 -7.53 -2.10 -12.84
C VAL A 19 -6.17 -1.46 -12.60
N GLN A 20 -5.69 -0.70 -13.59
CA GLN A 20 -4.44 0.05 -13.46
C GLN A 20 -4.68 1.29 -12.59
N VAL A 21 -4.46 1.14 -11.29
CA VAL A 21 -4.38 2.28 -10.36
C VAL A 21 -2.95 2.79 -10.32
N ASP A 22 -2.76 4.09 -10.08
CA ASP A 22 -1.43 4.66 -9.91
C ASP A 22 -0.94 4.39 -8.48
N LEU A 23 -0.26 3.26 -8.28
CA LEU A 23 0.26 2.84 -6.97
C LEU A 23 1.22 3.89 -6.39
N ARG A 24 2.02 4.55 -7.23
CA ARG A 24 2.95 5.59 -6.80
C ARG A 24 2.20 6.72 -6.10
N ARG A 25 1.12 7.20 -6.73
CA ARG A 25 0.32 8.29 -6.16
C ARG A 25 -0.26 7.91 -4.81
N ILE A 26 -0.79 6.69 -4.69
CA ILE A 26 -1.37 6.19 -3.43
C ILE A 26 -0.30 6.09 -2.35
N PHE A 27 0.86 5.52 -2.66
CA PHE A 27 1.96 5.37 -1.71
C PHE A 27 2.54 6.72 -1.27
N ILE A 28 2.68 7.69 -2.18
CA ILE A 28 3.13 9.05 -1.83
C ILE A 28 2.16 9.70 -0.85
N ILE A 29 0.87 9.69 -1.16
CA ILE A 29 -0.16 10.30 -0.30
C ILE A 29 -0.14 9.64 1.09
N GLY A 30 -0.15 8.31 1.14
CA GLY A 30 -0.08 7.58 2.41
C GLY A 30 1.19 7.90 3.21
N THR A 31 2.34 7.98 2.56
CA THR A 31 3.62 8.30 3.21
C THR A 31 3.63 9.73 3.75
N ILE A 32 3.08 10.71 3.01
CA ILE A 32 2.96 12.10 3.48
C ILE A 32 2.07 12.17 4.73
N VAL A 33 0.95 11.46 4.75
CA VAL A 33 0.05 11.41 5.90
C VAL A 33 0.76 10.82 7.12
N TRP A 34 1.47 9.72 6.96
CA TRP A 34 2.27 9.13 8.04
C TRP A 34 3.37 10.06 8.55
N PHE A 35 4.04 10.77 7.63
CA PHE A 35 5.08 11.73 7.98
C PHE A 35 4.53 12.94 8.75
N ALA A 36 3.37 13.47 8.33
CA ALA A 36 2.69 14.53 9.06
C ALA A 36 2.27 14.08 10.47
N ALA A 37 1.77 12.85 10.62
CA ALA A 37 1.46 12.27 11.93
C ALA A 37 2.71 12.13 12.81
N LEU A 38 3.84 11.70 12.24
CA LEU A 38 5.11 11.59 12.96
C LEU A 38 5.57 12.95 13.48
N ILE A 39 5.51 14.00 12.66
CA ILE A 39 5.83 15.38 13.08
C ILE A 39 4.91 15.81 14.23
N PHE A 40 3.61 15.58 14.08
CA PHE A 40 2.62 15.95 15.09
C PHE A 40 2.91 15.28 16.45
N PHE A 41 3.17 13.97 16.47
CA PHE A 41 3.50 13.27 17.71
C PHE A 41 4.86 13.67 18.28
N ALA A 42 5.85 13.95 17.43
CA ALA A 42 7.14 14.47 17.89
C ALA A 42 6.99 15.82 18.61
N ILE A 43 6.12 16.72 18.11
CA ILE A 43 5.82 17.99 18.77
C ILE A 43 5.13 17.75 20.12
N LEU A 44 4.15 16.86 20.19
CA LEU A 44 3.46 16.53 21.45
C LEU A 44 4.41 15.97 22.52
N GLU A 45 5.36 15.11 22.12
CA GLU A 45 6.39 14.57 23.01
C GLU A 45 7.31 15.68 23.54
N ILE A 46 7.71 16.64 22.70
CA ILE A 46 8.49 17.81 23.12
C ILE A 46 7.70 18.69 24.11
N CYS A 47 6.38 18.76 23.96
CA CYS A 47 5.49 19.44 24.90
C CYS A 47 5.25 18.64 26.21
N GLY A 48 5.85 17.45 26.37
CA GLY A 48 5.79 16.65 27.59
C GLY A 48 4.63 15.65 27.65
N VAL A 49 3.95 15.39 26.54
CA VAL A 49 2.92 14.34 26.45
C VAL A 49 3.59 13.04 26.03
N ASP A 50 3.54 11.98 26.86
CA ASP A 50 4.15 10.69 26.52
C ASP A 50 3.38 10.00 25.38
N VAL A 51 3.92 10.13 24.17
CA VAL A 51 3.37 9.57 22.93
C VAL A 51 4.40 8.73 22.18
N LYS A 52 5.44 8.24 22.86
CA LYS A 52 6.48 7.37 22.29
C LYS A 52 5.94 6.19 21.49
N PRO A 53 4.87 5.48 21.93
CA PRO A 53 4.28 4.42 21.12
C PRO A 53 3.73 4.93 19.77
N ALA A 54 3.07 6.10 19.78
CA ALA A 54 2.52 6.71 18.58
C ALA A 54 3.62 7.19 17.62
N ILE A 55 4.73 7.70 18.15
CA ILE A 55 5.95 7.99 17.38
C ILE A 55 6.48 6.71 16.71
N GLY A 56 6.58 5.60 17.44
CA GLY A 56 7.05 4.32 16.90
C GLY A 56 6.16 3.79 15.77
N VAL A 57 4.84 3.87 15.93
CA VAL A 57 3.88 3.44 14.89
C VAL A 57 3.96 4.34 13.66
N SER A 58 3.98 5.66 13.84
CA SER A 58 4.03 6.62 12.73
C SER A 58 5.36 6.55 11.98
N ALA A 59 6.49 6.41 12.68
CA ALA A 59 7.80 6.17 12.07
C ALA A 59 7.82 4.87 11.25
N SER A 60 7.20 3.80 11.77
CA SER A 60 7.06 2.54 11.04
C SER A 60 6.22 2.71 9.78
N GLY A 61 5.12 3.48 9.86
CA GLY A 61 4.30 3.84 8.70
C GLY A 61 5.07 4.58 7.61
N VAL A 62 5.92 5.55 7.98
CA VAL A 62 6.82 6.25 7.06
C VAL A 62 7.82 5.29 6.43
N ALA A 63 8.48 4.45 7.24
CA ALA A 63 9.47 3.49 6.76
C ALA A 63 8.86 2.51 5.74
N ILE A 64 7.71 1.93 6.06
CA ILE A 64 6.97 1.03 5.16
C ILE A 64 6.56 1.79 3.88
N GLY A 65 6.06 3.01 4.00
CA GLY A 65 5.70 3.85 2.85
C GLY A 65 6.89 4.09 1.90
N ILE A 66 8.06 4.40 2.43
CA ILE A 66 9.30 4.55 1.66
C ILE A 66 9.70 3.23 0.99
N MET A 67 9.66 2.11 1.73
CA MET A 67 9.96 0.79 1.17
C MET A 67 9.02 0.44 0.00
N LEU A 68 7.73 0.75 0.12
CA LEU A 68 6.74 0.54 -0.95
C LEU A 68 6.97 1.44 -2.16
N LEU A 69 7.43 2.68 -1.96
CA LEU A 69 7.83 3.58 -3.05
C LEU A 69 9.07 3.08 -3.79
N ILE A 70 10.08 2.62 -3.06
CA ILE A 70 11.28 1.99 -3.63
C ILE A 70 10.88 0.76 -4.44
N TRP A 71 10.04 -0.09 -3.87
CA TRP A 71 9.54 -1.27 -4.54
C TRP A 71 8.73 -0.93 -5.80
N GLU A 72 7.86 0.08 -5.75
CA GLU A 72 7.10 0.53 -6.92
C GLU A 72 8.04 1.06 -8.01
N PHE A 73 9.09 1.80 -7.64
CA PHE A 73 10.08 2.29 -8.59
C PHE A 73 10.74 1.14 -9.37
N PHE A 74 11.14 0.06 -8.70
CA PHE A 74 11.75 -1.10 -9.35
C PHE A 74 10.74 -1.96 -10.12
N ASN A 75 9.53 -2.15 -9.59
CA ASN A 75 8.58 -3.12 -10.12
C ASN A 75 7.56 -2.52 -11.12
N ARG A 76 7.60 -1.19 -11.33
CA ARG A 76 6.75 -0.47 -12.30
C ARG A 76 6.79 -1.06 -13.71
N TRP A 77 7.94 -1.61 -14.12
CA TRP A 77 8.12 -2.21 -15.43
C TRP A 77 7.41 -3.55 -15.59
N ASN A 78 7.30 -4.33 -14.51
CA ASN A 78 6.70 -5.66 -14.55
C ASN A 78 5.16 -5.59 -14.61
N TYR A 79 4.53 -4.67 -13.88
CA TYR A 79 3.07 -4.56 -13.87
C TYR A 79 2.46 -4.07 -15.18
N ARG A 80 3.15 -3.17 -15.89
CA ARG A 80 2.68 -2.70 -17.21
C ARG A 80 2.69 -3.82 -18.25
N ARG A 81 3.68 -4.71 -18.19
CA ARG A 81 3.78 -5.87 -19.10
C ARG A 81 2.73 -6.94 -18.84
N LEU A 82 2.24 -7.07 -17.61
CA LEU A 82 1.19 -8.05 -17.25
C LEU A 82 -0.23 -7.60 -17.62
N ALA A 83 -0.39 -6.33 -18.05
CA ALA A 83 -1.69 -5.76 -18.41
C ALA A 83 -1.93 -5.65 -19.93
N GLU A 84 -0.90 -5.88 -20.76
CA GLU A 84 -1.04 -6.20 -22.19
C GLU A 84 -1.64 -7.62 -22.35
#